data_AF-A0A2R6K4K7-F1
#
_entry.id   AF-A0A2R6K4K7-F1
#
_cell.length_a   1.000
_cell.length_b   1.000
_cell.length_c   1.000
_cell.angle_alpha   90.00
_cell.angle_beta   90.00
_cell.angle_gamma   90.00
#
_symmetry.space_group_name_H-M   'P 1'
#
loop_
_entity.id
_entity.type
_entity.pdbx_description
1 polymer ?
#
loop_
_entity_poly.entity_id
_entity_poly.type
_entity_poly.pdbx_seq_one_letter_code
_entity_poly.pdbx_strand_id
1 'polypeptide(L)'
;MSGANLSADELSLPIKRTDGETIEDRLTANAYHNILPARYLRKDHDGELVESQEDLFERVAENIALAEAVFEAEKQDVEVTVTPDQLKPDHPRRDELASEVFGAGTDADSDVETELSVHNVNKFAYETVVPELPDGVRDHVEAKQAEFQELMERLSFVPNSPTLMNAGDELQQLSACFVDSPADDLT
;
A
#
# COMPACT_ATOMS: atom_id res chain seq x y z
N MET A 1 40.63 -30.42 -6.56
CA MET A 1 40.36 -30.75 -5.14
C MET A 1 39.02 -30.13 -4.76
N SER A 2 37.91 -30.70 -5.23
CA SER A 2 36.54 -30.30 -4.90
C SER A 2 36.00 -31.33 -3.92
N GLY A 3 36.43 -31.23 -2.67
CA GLY A 3 36.14 -32.21 -1.62
C GLY A 3 35.39 -31.55 -0.47
N ALA A 4 34.10 -31.30 -0.66
CA ALA A 4 33.17 -31.08 0.44
C ALA A 4 31.78 -31.54 -0.03
N ASN A 5 31.51 -32.84 0.13
CA ASN A 5 30.13 -33.33 0.16
C ASN A 5 29.56 -32.90 1.50
N LEU A 6 29.09 -31.65 1.59
CA LEU A 6 28.29 -31.20 2.72
C LEU A 6 27.01 -32.02 2.74
N SER A 7 26.82 -32.81 3.79
CA SER A 7 25.56 -33.50 4.04
C SER A 7 24.46 -32.48 4.37
N ALA A 8 23.20 -32.83 4.12
CA ALA A 8 22.08 -31.93 4.41
C ALA A 8 22.04 -31.51 5.90
N ASP A 9 22.56 -32.36 6.80
CA ASP A 9 22.64 -32.11 8.23
C ASP A 9 23.77 -31.11 8.63
N GLU A 10 24.73 -30.84 7.75
CA GLU A 10 25.80 -29.84 7.95
C GLU A 10 25.40 -28.44 7.43
N LEU A 11 24.23 -28.32 6.79
CA LEU A 11 23.69 -27.06 6.30
C LEU A 11 22.78 -26.42 7.36
N SER A 12 23.29 -25.38 8.03
CA SER A 12 22.44 -24.49 8.82
C SER A 12 21.60 -23.63 7.87
N LEU A 13 20.29 -23.88 7.85
CA LEU A 13 19.36 -23.04 7.10
C LEU A 13 19.14 -21.72 7.87
N PRO A 14 19.09 -20.58 7.18
CA PRO A 14 18.81 -19.32 7.83
C PRO A 14 17.42 -19.37 8.49
N ILE A 15 17.35 -18.87 9.73
CA ILE A 15 16.11 -18.68 10.46
C ILE A 15 15.24 -17.73 9.63
N LYS A 16 14.06 -18.22 9.21
CA LYS A 16 13.16 -17.47 8.33
C LYS A 16 12.28 -16.47 9.09
N ARG A 17 12.05 -16.70 10.39
CA ARG A 17 11.27 -15.87 11.30
C ARG A 17 11.68 -16.15 12.74
N THR A 18 11.65 -15.12 13.57
CA THR A 18 11.90 -15.17 15.02
C THR A 18 10.62 -14.81 15.78
N ASP A 19 10.46 -15.33 17.01
CA ASP A 19 9.26 -15.14 17.84
C ASP A 19 9.32 -13.85 18.68
N GLY A 20 9.82 -12.78 18.08
CA GLY A 20 10.00 -11.46 18.71
C GLY A 20 8.69 -10.72 18.99
N GLU A 21 8.75 -9.73 19.89
CA GLU A 21 7.62 -8.87 20.21
C GLU A 21 7.49 -7.72 19.18
N THR A 22 8.61 -7.22 18.67
CA THR A 22 8.69 -6.12 17.70
C THR A 22 9.01 -6.59 16.27
N ILE A 23 8.86 -5.70 15.28
CA ILE A 23 9.30 -5.97 13.90
C ILE A 23 10.81 -6.20 13.84
N GLU A 24 11.60 -5.38 14.54
CA GLU A 24 13.05 -5.51 14.64
C GLU A 24 13.45 -6.89 15.16
N ASP A 25 12.75 -7.38 16.20
CA ASP A 25 13.01 -8.70 16.76
C ASP A 25 12.60 -9.85 15.84
N ARG A 26 11.58 -9.66 14.99
CA ARG A 26 11.01 -10.68 14.09
C ARG A 26 11.74 -10.80 12.75
N LEU A 27 12.34 -9.70 12.29
CA LEU A 27 13.11 -9.66 11.06
C LEU A 27 14.58 -9.99 11.34
N THR A 28 15.24 -10.58 10.35
CA THR A 28 16.70 -10.70 10.43
C THR A 28 17.34 -9.32 10.34
N ALA A 29 18.50 -9.13 10.99
CA ALA A 29 19.26 -7.88 10.90
C ALA A 29 19.52 -7.43 9.46
N ASN A 30 19.72 -8.38 8.53
CA ASN A 30 19.88 -8.06 7.12
C ASN A 30 18.60 -7.53 6.46
N ALA A 31 17.44 -8.08 6.83
CA ALA A 31 16.17 -7.58 6.34
C ALA A 31 15.92 -6.16 6.88
N TYR A 32 16.03 -5.99 8.19
CA TYR A 32 15.69 -4.75 8.89
C TYR A 32 16.63 -3.59 8.55
N HIS A 33 17.96 -3.79 8.58
CA HIS A 33 18.93 -2.70 8.37
C HIS A 33 19.37 -2.52 6.91
N ASN A 34 19.22 -3.52 6.04
CA ASN A 34 19.76 -3.44 4.66
C ASN A 34 18.66 -3.54 3.58
N ILE A 35 17.85 -4.61 3.60
CA ILE A 35 16.91 -4.87 2.49
C ILE A 35 15.77 -3.85 2.49
N LEU A 36 15.11 -3.62 3.64
CA LEU A 36 14.00 -2.67 3.73
C LEU A 36 14.43 -1.26 3.28
N PRO A 37 15.50 -0.66 3.85
CA PRO A 37 15.90 0.70 3.47
C PRO A 37 16.39 0.81 2.02
N ALA A 38 16.98 -0.24 1.47
CA ALA A 38 17.47 -0.21 0.10
C ALA A 38 16.36 -0.29 -0.95
N ARG A 39 15.23 -0.95 -0.66
CA ARG A 39 14.26 -1.36 -1.70
C ARG A 39 12.80 -1.06 -1.42
N TYR A 40 12.38 -0.93 -0.16
CA TYR A 40 10.96 -0.93 0.21
C TYR A 40 10.52 0.35 0.92
N LEU A 41 11.42 0.99 1.66
CA LEU A 41 11.11 2.25 2.33
C LEU A 41 11.04 3.39 1.32
N ARG A 42 10.05 4.26 1.50
CA ARG A 42 9.87 5.47 0.69
C ARG A 42 11.07 6.40 0.82
N LYS A 43 11.32 7.10 -0.29
CA LYS A 43 12.36 8.11 -0.41
C LYS A 43 11.78 9.37 -1.02
N ASP A 44 12.32 10.51 -0.62
CA ASP A 44 12.02 11.76 -1.29
C ASP A 44 12.76 11.90 -2.63
N HIS A 45 12.60 13.07 -3.26
CA HIS A 45 13.22 13.42 -4.53
C HIS A 45 14.76 13.54 -4.47
N ASP A 46 15.33 13.73 -3.28
CA ASP A 46 16.78 13.75 -3.06
C ASP A 46 17.34 12.33 -2.80
N GLY A 47 16.45 11.34 -2.65
CA GLY A 47 16.78 9.94 -2.40
C GLY A 47 16.97 9.60 -0.92
N GLU A 48 16.61 10.53 -0.03
CA GLU A 48 16.69 10.36 1.42
C GLU A 48 15.46 9.60 1.92
N LEU A 49 15.65 8.78 2.96
CA LEU A 49 14.57 7.98 3.53
C LEU A 49 13.58 8.88 4.29
N VAL A 50 12.29 8.77 3.93
CA VAL A 50 11.18 9.48 4.59
C VAL A 50 10.24 8.54 5.35
N GLU A 51 10.60 7.26 5.40
CA GLU A 51 9.83 6.20 6.02
C GLU A 51 10.77 5.31 6.85
N SER A 52 10.30 4.87 8.02
CA SER A 52 10.98 3.88 8.86
C SER A 52 10.46 2.46 8.61
N GLN A 53 11.14 1.47 9.20
CA GLN A 53 10.77 0.06 9.09
C GLN A 53 9.38 -0.22 9.70
N GLU A 54 9.04 0.53 10.74
CA GLU A 54 7.78 0.45 11.48
C GLU A 54 6.63 1.00 10.63
N ASP A 55 6.87 2.09 9.91
CA ASP A 55 5.85 2.77 9.10
C ASP A 55 5.46 1.96 7.84
N LEU A 56 6.35 1.10 7.34
CA LEU A 56 6.15 0.33 6.10
C LEU A 56 4.83 -0.46 6.10
N PHE A 57 4.56 -1.19 7.18
CA PHE A 57 3.36 -2.03 7.24
C PHE A 57 2.10 -1.24 7.58
N GLU A 58 2.23 -0.14 8.33
CA GLU A 58 1.14 0.79 8.58
C GLU A 58 0.66 1.40 7.26
N ARG A 59 1.56 2.01 6.47
CA ARG A 59 1.23 2.55 5.15
C ARG A 59 0.56 1.54 4.24
N VAL A 60 1.12 0.33 4.16
CA VAL A 60 0.59 -0.72 3.27
C VAL A 60 -0.80 -1.15 3.74
N ALA A 61 -1.02 -1.25 5.06
CA ALA A 61 -2.30 -1.59 5.64
C ALA A 61 -3.35 -0.50 5.38
N GLU A 62 -3.00 0.77 5.60
CA GLU A 62 -3.86 1.92 5.32
C GLU A 62 -4.31 1.95 3.85
N ASN A 63 -3.36 1.85 2.91
CA ASN A 63 -3.68 1.90 1.49
C ASN A 63 -4.59 0.74 1.04
N ILE A 64 -4.42 -0.46 1.58
CA ILE A 64 -5.26 -1.62 1.22
C ILE A 64 -6.61 -1.54 1.92
N ALA A 65 -6.66 -1.11 3.18
CA ALA A 65 -7.89 -0.98 3.95
C ALA A 65 -8.82 0.11 3.41
N LEU A 66 -8.29 1.15 2.75
CA LEU A 66 -9.10 2.20 2.13
C LEU A 66 -10.14 1.65 1.14
N ALA A 67 -9.87 0.52 0.47
CA ALA A 67 -10.84 -0.13 -0.40
C ALA A 67 -12.12 -0.57 0.35
N GLU A 68 -12.03 -0.89 1.64
CA GLU A 68 -13.16 -1.28 2.48
C GLU A 68 -14.15 -0.13 2.68
N ALA A 69 -13.72 1.13 2.52
CA ALA A 69 -14.64 2.27 2.58
C ALA A 69 -15.75 2.15 1.54
N VAL A 70 -15.42 1.71 0.33
CA VAL A 70 -16.38 1.51 -0.77
C VAL A 70 -17.29 0.31 -0.47
N PHE A 71 -16.69 -0.83 -0.13
CA PHE A 71 -17.44 -2.08 0.06
C PHE A 71 -18.36 -2.05 1.29
N GLU A 72 -17.90 -1.45 2.40
CA GLU A 72 -18.71 -1.36 3.60
C GLU A 72 -19.80 -0.28 3.45
N ALA A 73 -19.53 0.83 2.76
CA ALA A 73 -20.56 1.81 2.42
C ALA A 73 -21.68 1.19 1.56
N GLU A 74 -21.32 0.43 0.52
CA GLU A 74 -22.28 -0.31 -0.31
C GLU A 74 -23.10 -1.30 0.53
N LYS A 75 -22.45 -2.06 1.42
CA LYS A 75 -23.11 -3.02 2.30
C LYS A 75 -24.07 -2.38 3.30
N GLN A 76 -23.77 -1.15 3.75
CA GLN A 76 -24.61 -0.39 4.66
C GLN A 76 -25.66 0.48 3.95
N ASP A 77 -25.68 0.50 2.61
CA ASP A 77 -26.54 1.36 1.78
C ASP A 77 -26.32 2.85 2.09
N VAL A 78 -25.05 3.25 2.22
CA VAL A 78 -24.63 4.63 2.51
C VAL A 78 -23.81 5.16 1.35
N GLU A 79 -24.16 6.36 0.88
CA GLU A 79 -23.37 7.10 -0.11
C GLU A 79 -22.19 7.80 0.59
N VAL A 80 -20.98 7.63 0.06
CA VAL A 80 -19.78 8.34 0.50
C VAL A 80 -19.31 9.23 -0.63
N THR A 81 -19.22 10.53 -0.37
CA THR A 81 -18.67 11.52 -1.30
C THR A 81 -17.24 11.86 -0.92
N VAL A 82 -16.47 12.32 -1.91
CA VAL A 82 -15.10 12.79 -1.75
C VAL A 82 -14.88 14.09 -2.53
N THR A 83 -13.86 14.84 -2.14
CA THR A 83 -13.48 16.16 -2.70
C THR A 83 -12.02 16.20 -3.15
N PRO A 84 -11.60 17.18 -3.97
CA PRO A 84 -10.22 17.33 -4.42
C PRO A 84 -9.18 17.45 -3.28
N ASP A 85 -9.55 18.02 -2.13
CA ASP A 85 -8.67 18.12 -0.96
C ASP A 85 -8.27 16.75 -0.41
N GLN A 86 -9.08 15.71 -0.64
CA GLN A 86 -8.81 14.35 -0.19
C GLN A 86 -7.91 13.55 -1.13
N LEU A 87 -7.60 14.08 -2.32
CA LEU A 87 -6.60 13.47 -3.20
C LEU A 87 -5.25 13.37 -2.50
N LYS A 88 -4.48 12.34 -2.86
CA LYS A 88 -3.12 12.11 -2.32
C LYS A 88 -2.30 13.41 -2.22
N PRO A 89 -1.96 13.86 -0.99
CA PRO A 89 -1.32 15.15 -0.79
C PRO A 89 0.02 15.31 -1.53
N ASP A 90 0.81 14.23 -1.58
CA ASP A 90 2.15 14.24 -2.16
C ASP A 90 2.18 13.90 -3.66
N HIS A 91 1.03 13.78 -4.31
CA HIS A 91 0.99 13.44 -5.74
C HIS A 91 1.51 14.61 -6.59
N PRO A 92 2.52 14.43 -7.46
CA PRO A 92 3.13 15.56 -8.18
C PRO A 92 2.18 16.21 -9.22
N ARG A 93 1.11 15.53 -9.59
CA ARG A 93 0.14 15.95 -10.61
C ARG A 93 -1.30 15.97 -10.06
N ARG A 94 -1.51 16.61 -8.90
CA ARG A 94 -2.83 16.67 -8.25
C ARG A 94 -3.91 17.30 -9.14
N ASP A 95 -3.59 18.35 -9.91
CA ASP A 95 -4.58 18.99 -10.79
C ASP A 95 -5.03 18.06 -11.93
N GLU A 96 -4.10 17.32 -12.53
CA GLU A 96 -4.43 16.31 -13.55
C GLU A 96 -5.31 15.20 -12.94
N LEU A 97 -4.98 14.79 -11.72
CA LEU A 97 -5.74 13.78 -10.98
C LEU A 97 -7.14 14.27 -10.62
N ALA A 98 -7.26 15.54 -10.23
CA ALA A 98 -8.55 16.16 -9.97
C ALA A 98 -9.41 16.15 -11.25
N SER A 99 -8.84 16.60 -12.37
CA SER A 99 -9.54 16.54 -13.67
C SER A 99 -9.94 15.12 -14.10
N GLU A 100 -9.15 14.09 -13.76
CA GLU A 100 -9.49 12.68 -14.01
C GLU A 100 -10.69 12.21 -13.19
N VAL A 101 -10.74 12.59 -11.91
CA VAL A 101 -11.73 12.08 -10.94
C VAL A 101 -13.02 12.90 -10.91
N PHE A 102 -12.91 14.22 -10.97
CA PHE A 102 -14.02 15.18 -10.81
C PHE A 102 -14.48 15.80 -12.14
N GLY A 103 -13.73 15.58 -13.23
CA GLY A 103 -14.11 15.96 -14.59
C GLY A 103 -13.26 17.08 -15.18
N ALA A 104 -13.34 17.23 -16.51
CA ALA A 104 -12.47 18.15 -17.24
C ALA A 104 -12.63 19.60 -16.76
N GLY A 105 -11.52 20.21 -16.32
CA GLY A 105 -11.47 21.60 -15.88
C GLY A 105 -11.50 21.79 -14.36
N THR A 106 -11.49 20.71 -13.58
CA THR A 106 -11.29 20.77 -12.13
C THR A 106 -9.82 20.66 -11.77
N ASP A 107 -9.41 21.40 -10.74
CA ASP A 107 -8.08 21.39 -10.14
C ASP A 107 -8.16 20.95 -8.67
N ALA A 108 -7.02 20.90 -7.98
CA ALA A 108 -6.96 20.43 -6.60
C ALA A 108 -7.64 21.35 -5.58
N ASP A 109 -7.98 22.59 -5.96
CA ASP A 109 -8.64 23.59 -5.11
C ASP A 109 -10.13 23.78 -5.47
N SER A 110 -10.65 22.97 -6.39
CA SER A 110 -12.04 23.08 -6.86
C SER A 110 -13.05 22.62 -5.81
N ASP A 111 -14.11 23.40 -5.61
CA ASP A 111 -15.23 23.07 -4.71
C ASP A 111 -16.25 22.17 -5.43
N VAL A 112 -15.89 20.91 -5.61
CA VAL A 112 -16.67 19.87 -6.29
C VAL A 112 -16.59 18.56 -5.52
N GLU A 113 -17.61 17.72 -5.66
CA GLU A 113 -17.65 16.40 -5.03
C GLU A 113 -18.01 15.32 -6.05
N THR A 114 -17.61 14.09 -5.76
CA THR A 114 -18.04 12.90 -6.51
C THR A 114 -18.19 11.71 -5.57
N GLU A 115 -18.90 10.67 -6.01
CA GLU A 115 -19.06 9.44 -5.25
C GLU A 115 -17.73 8.66 -5.18
N LEU A 116 -17.38 8.17 -3.99
CA LEU A 116 -16.26 7.27 -3.80
C LEU A 116 -16.62 5.88 -4.35
N SER A 117 -15.80 5.36 -5.25
CA SER A 117 -16.06 4.11 -5.97
C SER A 117 -14.83 3.24 -6.11
N VAL A 118 -15.02 1.98 -6.51
CA VAL A 118 -13.93 1.04 -6.81
C VAL A 118 -12.98 1.51 -7.91
N HIS A 119 -13.37 2.52 -8.70
CA HIS A 119 -12.59 3.05 -9.81
C HIS A 119 -11.70 4.24 -9.44
N ASN A 120 -12.09 5.03 -8.43
CA ASN A 120 -11.39 6.26 -8.04
C ASN A 120 -10.75 6.18 -6.64
N VAL A 121 -11.11 5.20 -5.80
CA VAL A 121 -10.61 5.08 -4.42
C VAL A 121 -9.08 5.08 -4.34
N ASN A 122 -8.39 4.53 -5.34
CA ASN A 122 -6.93 4.50 -5.41
C ASN A 122 -6.26 5.87 -5.65
N LYS A 123 -7.03 6.92 -5.92
CA LYS A 123 -6.54 8.29 -6.15
C LYS A 123 -6.50 9.12 -4.86
N PHE A 124 -7.18 8.65 -3.82
CA PHE A 124 -7.29 9.30 -2.52
C PHE A 124 -6.30 8.72 -1.51
N ALA A 125 -6.20 9.37 -0.35
CA ALA A 125 -5.35 8.93 0.75
C ALA A 125 -6.19 8.47 1.95
N TYR A 126 -5.63 7.58 2.76
CA TYR A 126 -6.35 7.02 3.91
C TYR A 126 -6.62 8.12 4.94
N GLU A 127 -5.59 8.90 5.25
CA GLU A 127 -5.57 9.97 6.23
C GLU A 127 -6.52 11.14 5.89
N THR A 128 -6.92 11.27 4.63
CA THR A 128 -7.85 12.31 4.18
C THR A 128 -9.30 11.83 4.06
N VAL A 129 -9.51 10.57 3.69
CA VAL A 129 -10.86 10.01 3.48
C VAL A 129 -11.44 9.45 4.77
N VAL A 130 -10.67 8.62 5.48
CA VAL A 130 -11.18 7.83 6.61
C VAL A 130 -11.74 8.67 7.76
N PRO A 131 -11.14 9.81 8.16
CA PRO A 131 -11.68 10.65 9.22
C PRO A 131 -13.09 11.21 8.92
N GLU A 132 -13.43 11.37 7.64
CA GLU A 132 -14.70 11.94 7.17
C GLU A 132 -15.77 10.88 6.88
N LEU A 133 -15.43 9.59 6.97
CA LEU A 133 -16.38 8.50 6.77
C LEU A 133 -17.45 8.46 7.88
N PRO A 134 -18.67 8.00 7.56
CA PRO A 134 -19.68 7.67 8.56
C PRO A 134 -19.14 6.69 9.61
N ASP A 135 -19.47 6.88 10.90
CA ASP A 135 -18.90 6.13 12.02
C ASP A 135 -18.88 4.60 11.78
N GLY A 136 -19.97 4.02 11.28
CA GLY A 136 -20.06 2.57 11.02
C GLY A 136 -19.17 2.06 9.89
N VAL A 137 -18.85 2.91 8.90
CA VAL A 137 -17.92 2.58 7.81
C VAL A 137 -16.49 2.82 8.28
N ARG A 138 -16.24 3.94 8.97
CA ARG A 138 -14.92 4.29 9.53
C ARG A 138 -14.41 3.20 10.47
N ASP A 139 -15.23 2.78 11.43
CA ASP A 139 -14.87 1.76 12.43
C ASP A 139 -14.47 0.43 11.76
N HIS A 140 -15.14 0.07 10.66
CA HIS A 140 -14.82 -1.15 9.89
C HIS A 140 -13.50 -1.01 9.14
N VAL A 141 -13.26 0.13 8.48
CA VAL A 141 -12.02 0.41 7.76
C VAL A 141 -10.82 0.41 8.72
N GLU A 142 -10.94 1.09 9.88
CA GLU A 142 -9.90 1.11 10.90
C GLU A 142 -9.64 -0.28 11.49
N ALA A 143 -10.69 -1.08 11.72
CA ALA A 143 -10.52 -2.46 12.18
C ALA A 143 -9.79 -3.32 11.14
N LYS A 144 -10.04 -3.12 9.84
CA LYS A 144 -9.37 -3.84 8.75
C LYS A 144 -7.93 -3.40 8.58
N GLN A 145 -7.66 -2.10 8.69
CA GLN A 145 -6.31 -1.55 8.72
C GLN A 145 -5.50 -2.21 9.84
N ALA A 146 -6.02 -2.24 11.07
CA ALA A 146 -5.32 -2.83 12.21
C ALA A 146 -5.09 -4.34 12.03
N GLU A 147 -6.06 -5.07 11.49
CA GLU A 147 -5.93 -6.50 11.17
C GLU A 147 -4.81 -6.74 10.13
N PHE A 148 -4.80 -5.97 9.04
CA PHE A 148 -3.79 -6.12 7.99
C PHE A 148 -2.39 -5.75 8.47
N GLN A 149 -2.26 -4.67 9.24
CA GLN A 149 -0.99 -4.28 9.85
C GLN A 149 -0.48 -5.39 10.77
N GLU A 150 -1.31 -5.88 11.70
CA GLU A 150 -0.92 -6.92 12.65
C GLU A 150 -0.48 -8.21 11.94
N LEU A 151 -1.16 -8.61 10.87
CA LEU A 151 -0.78 -9.78 10.07
C LEU A 151 0.59 -9.62 9.41
N MET A 152 0.91 -8.42 8.91
CA MET A 152 2.19 -8.10 8.28
C MET A 152 3.33 -7.95 9.30
N GLU A 153 3.10 -7.27 10.41
CA GLU A 153 4.08 -7.13 11.50
C GLU A 153 4.39 -8.46 12.16
N ARG A 154 3.42 -9.37 12.22
CA ARG A 154 3.65 -10.74 12.67
C ARG A 154 4.32 -11.59 11.61
N LEU A 155 4.53 -11.12 10.38
CA LEU A 155 5.02 -11.92 9.26
C LEU A 155 4.18 -13.19 9.03
N SER A 156 2.88 -13.11 9.35
CA SER A 156 1.91 -14.19 9.10
C SER A 156 1.37 -14.08 7.67
N PHE A 157 1.37 -12.88 7.11
CA PHE A 157 1.09 -12.59 5.72
C PHE A 157 2.00 -11.44 5.27
N VAL A 158 2.58 -11.52 4.08
CA VAL A 158 3.33 -10.42 3.46
C VAL A 158 2.92 -10.35 2.00
N PRO A 159 2.47 -9.19 1.49
CA PRO A 159 2.07 -9.07 0.10
C PRO A 159 3.28 -9.12 -0.84
N ASN A 160 3.03 -9.13 -2.15
CA ASN A 160 4.09 -9.14 -3.14
C ASN A 160 4.94 -7.84 -3.09
N SER A 161 6.13 -7.86 -3.70
CA SER A 161 7.03 -6.70 -3.68
C SER A 161 6.42 -5.41 -4.23
N PRO A 162 5.70 -5.40 -5.38
CA PRO A 162 5.03 -4.18 -5.87
C PRO A 162 4.06 -3.55 -4.87
N THR A 163 3.34 -4.36 -4.09
CA THR A 163 2.45 -3.83 -3.05
C THR A 163 3.25 -3.09 -1.98
N LEU A 164 4.33 -3.68 -1.47
CA LEU A 164 5.19 -3.04 -0.47
C LEU A 164 5.84 -1.74 -1.00
N MET A 165 6.26 -1.75 -2.25
CA MET A 165 6.95 -0.61 -2.87
C MET A 165 6.01 0.54 -3.21
N ASN A 166 4.82 0.25 -3.75
CA ASN A 166 3.99 1.25 -4.41
C ASN A 166 2.69 1.60 -3.66
N ALA A 167 2.35 0.89 -2.58
CA ALA A 167 1.17 1.22 -1.78
C ALA A 167 1.27 2.66 -1.25
N GLY A 168 0.20 3.40 -1.44
CA GLY A 168 0.05 4.83 -1.12
C GLY A 168 0.84 5.79 -2.02
N ASP A 169 1.61 5.32 -3.01
CA ASP A 169 2.46 6.16 -3.87
C ASP A 169 1.71 6.62 -5.15
N GLU A 170 2.37 7.36 -6.05
CA GLU A 170 1.84 7.83 -7.34
C GLU A 170 1.45 6.67 -8.26
N LEU A 171 2.33 5.67 -8.43
CA LEU A 171 2.15 4.62 -9.44
C LEU A 171 0.98 3.67 -9.14
N GLN A 172 0.70 3.38 -7.85
CA GLN A 172 -0.37 2.47 -7.38
C GLN A 172 -0.47 1.11 -8.07
N GLN A 173 0.62 0.65 -8.68
CA GLN A 173 0.65 -0.67 -9.30
C GLN A 173 1.06 -1.70 -8.22
N LEU A 174 0.11 -2.53 -7.79
CA LEU A 174 0.31 -3.46 -6.66
C LEU A 174 0.44 -4.94 -7.08
N SER A 175 0.37 -5.26 -8.38
CA SER A 175 0.40 -6.63 -8.90
C SER A 175 1.73 -6.99 -9.56
N ALA A 176 2.35 -8.11 -9.18
CA ALA A 176 3.62 -8.55 -9.74
C ALA A 176 3.54 -9.35 -11.05
N CYS A 177 2.35 -9.79 -11.45
CA CYS A 177 2.18 -10.74 -12.56
C CYS A 177 1.23 -10.17 -13.61
N PHE A 178 1.67 -10.18 -14.86
CA PHE A 178 0.90 -9.74 -16.01
C PHE A 178 0.98 -10.81 -17.10
N VAL A 179 -0.11 -10.96 -17.84
CA VAL A 179 -0.16 -11.81 -19.03
C VAL A 179 -0.61 -10.92 -20.19
N ASP A 180 0.18 -10.90 -21.24
CA ASP A 180 -0.15 -10.24 -22.50
C ASP A 180 -0.20 -11.28 -23.62
N SER A 181 -1.18 -11.14 -24.52
CA SER A 181 -1.43 -12.07 -25.62
C SER A 181 -1.49 -11.27 -26.92
N PRO A 182 -0.33 -10.93 -27.51
CA PRO A 182 -0.29 -10.13 -28.71
C PRO A 182 -0.96 -10.87 -29.88
N ALA A 183 -1.77 -10.15 -30.64
CA ALA A 183 -2.27 -10.63 -31.92
C ALA A 183 -1.15 -10.67 -32.95
N ASP A 184 -1.29 -11.52 -33.96
CA ASP A 184 -0.40 -11.54 -35.13
C ASP A 184 -0.80 -10.43 -36.12
N ASP A 185 -0.67 -9.18 -35.68
CA ASP A 185 -0.99 -7.99 -36.46
C ASP A 185 0.02 -6.87 -36.19
N LEU A 186 0.54 -6.28 -37.27
CA LEU A 186 1.47 -5.14 -37.25
C LEU A 186 0.90 -3.92 -38.01
N THR A 187 -0.33 -4.00 -38.52
CA THR A 187 -0.96 -2.97 -39.35
C THR A 187 -1.63 -1.86 -38.56
#